data_AF-A0A1G8KP36-F1
#
_entry.id   AF-A0A1G8KP36-F1
#
_cell.length_a   1.000
_cell.length_b   1.000
_cell.length_c   1.000
_cell.angle_alpha   90.00
_cell.angle_beta   90.00
_cell.angle_gamma   90.00
#
_symmetry.space_group_name_H-M   'P 1'
#
loop_
_entity.id
_entity.type
_entity.pdbx_description
1 polymer ?
#
loop_
_entity_poly.entity_id
_entity_poly.type
_entity_poly.pdbx_seq_one_letter_code
_entity_poly.pdbx_strand_id
1 'polypeptide(L)' 'MTIPQVILTLFAFVVSVAIVFGLIQLANYLINDILHLTGGIKTLSVIIAAILSLYPIKFTFGSVVYKVISNLSATR' A
#
# COMPACT_ATOMS: atom_id res chain seq x y z
N MET A 1 21.45 -10.84 -6.65
CA MET A 1 20.66 -10.41 -5.48
C MET A 1 21.42 -10.79 -4.23
N THR A 2 21.78 -9.81 -3.40
CA THR A 2 22.47 -10.06 -2.13
C THR A 2 21.47 -10.18 -0.98
N ILE A 3 21.84 -10.89 0.10
CA ILE A 3 21.01 -11.07 1.31
C ILE A 3 20.37 -9.75 1.82
N PRO A 4 21.09 -8.62 1.93
CA PRO A 4 20.48 -7.36 2.39
C PRO A 4 19.40 -6.83 1.44
N GLN A 5 19.53 -7.06 0.12
CA GLN A 5 18.49 -6.65 -0.83
C GLN A 5 17.21 -7.45 -0.66
N VAL A 6 17.32 -8.76 -0.42
CA VAL A 6 16.17 -9.65 -0.15
C VAL A 6 15.45 -9.22 1.11
N ILE A 7 16.19 -8.92 2.19
CA ILE A 7 15.62 -8.44 3.47
C ILE A 7 14.91 -7.09 3.26
N LEU A 8 15.51 -6.16 2.51
CA LEU A 8 14.92 -4.86 2.22
C LEU A 8 13.61 -4.98 1.43
N THR A 9 13.56 -5.89 0.44
CA THR A 9 12.35 -6.14 -0.34
C THR A 9 11.24 -6.76 0.50
N LEU A 10 11.55 -7.73 1.36
CA LEU A 10 10.58 -8.33 2.28
C LEU A 10 10.05 -7.30 3.28
N PHE A 11 10.94 -6.48 3.85
CA PHE A 11 10.55 -5.41 4.78
C PHE A 11 9.62 -4.40 4.10
N ALA A 12 9.97 -3.94 2.90
CA ALA A 12 9.14 -3.05 2.11
C ALA A 12 7.75 -3.63 1.79
N PHE A 13 7.68 -4.93 1.50
CA PHE A 13 6.41 -5.62 1.28
C PHE A 13 5.54 -5.58 2.54
N VAL A 14 6.10 -5.94 3.70
CA VAL A 14 5.37 -5.92 4.98
C VAL A 14 4.87 -4.50 5.32
N VAL A 15 5.73 -3.48 5.16
CA VAL A 15 5.35 -2.08 5.38
C VAL A 15 4.23 -1.66 4.44
N SER A 16 4.29 -2.06 3.16
CA SER A 16 3.26 -1.74 2.19
C SER A 16 1.91 -2.36 2.55
N VAL A 17 1.89 -3.64 2.96
CA VAL A 17 0.67 -4.32 3.41
C VAL A 17 0.09 -3.66 4.66
N ALA A 18 0.93 -3.29 5.63
CA ALA A 18 0.49 -2.62 6.85
C ALA A 18 -0.16 -1.25 6.56
N ILE A 19 0.42 -0.46 5.64
CA ILE A 19 -0.15 0.83 5.23
C ILE A 19 -1.52 0.65 4.58
N VAL A 20 -1.66 -0.32 3.68
CA VAL A 20 -2.94 -0.62 2.99
C VAL A 20 -3.99 -1.04 3.99
N PHE A 21 -3.64 -1.90 4.93
CA PHE A 21 -4.54 -2.35 5.98
C PHE A 21 -5.02 -1.18 6.85
N GLY A 22 -4.10 -0.29 7.26
CA GLY A 22 -4.43 0.91 8.01
C GLY A 22 -5.35 1.86 7.24
N LEU A 23 -5.11 2.09 5.95
CA LEU A 23 -5.95 2.94 5.10
C LEU A 23 -7.37 2.38 4.93
N ILE A 24 -7.50 1.07 4.71
CA ILE A 24 -8.81 0.41 4.63
C ILE A 24 -9.56 0.56 5.96
N GLN A 25 -8.88 0.36 7.09
CA GLN A 25 -9.47 0.47 8.41
C GLN A 25 -9.92 1.91 8.70
N LEU A 26 -9.09 2.90 8.36
CA LEU A 26 -9.41 4.32 8.50
C LEU A 26 -10.57 4.73 7.59
N ALA A 27 -10.60 4.25 6.35
CA ALA A 27 -11.70 4.51 5.43
C ALA A 27 -13.00 3.88 5.93
N ASN A 28 -12.95 2.67 6.47
CA ASN A 28 -14.12 2.04 7.09
C ASN A 28 -14.62 2.83 8.29
N TYR A 29 -13.72 3.33 9.16
CA TYR A 29 -14.11 4.21 10.26
C TYR A 29 -14.75 5.50 9.74
N LEU A 30 -14.14 6.17 8.76
CA LEU A 30 -14.69 7.39 8.17
C LEU A 30 -16.08 7.17 7.55
N ILE A 31 -16.26 6.09 6.79
CA ILE A 31 -17.51 5.77 6.09
C ILE A 31 -18.62 5.40 7.08
N ASN A 32 -18.31 4.60 8.10
CA ASN A 32 -19.31 4.07 9.04
C ASN A 32 -19.56 4.99 10.24
N ASP A 33 -18.50 5.47 10.90
CA ASP A 33 -18.60 6.22 12.17
C ASP A 33 -18.68 7.74 11.99
N ILE A 34 -18.16 8.31 10.90
CA ILE A 34 -18.21 9.77 10.70
C ILE A 34 -19.30 10.14 9.70
N LEU A 35 -19.33 9.48 8.55
CA LEU A 35 -20.26 9.82 7.47
C LEU A 35 -21.59 9.07 7.57
N HIS A 36 -21.68 8.06 8.45
CA HIS A 36 -22.87 7.23 8.68
C HIS A 36 -23.49 6.73 7.36
N LEU A 37 -22.66 6.42 6.36
CA LEU A 37 -23.14 6.08 5.03
C LEU A 37 -23.83 4.72 5.06
N THR A 38 -25.05 4.67 4.54
CA THR A 38 -25.86 3.44 4.44
C THR A 38 -26.27 3.16 3.00
N GLY A 39 -26.55 1.89 2.70
CA GLY A 39 -27.02 1.46 1.37
C GLY A 39 -25.95 1.54 0.27
N GLY A 40 -26.35 1.81 -0.96
CA GLY A 40 -25.46 1.76 -2.14
C GLY A 40 -24.29 2.76 -2.11
N ILE A 41 -24.44 3.89 -1.42
CA ILE A 41 -23.40 4.93 -1.30
C ILE A 41 -22.22 4.39 -0.49
N LYS A 42 -22.48 3.64 0.60
CA LYS A 42 -21.45 2.95 1.38
C LYS A 42 -20.65 2.01 0.49
N THR A 43 -21.32 1.19 -0.32
CA THR A 43 -20.65 0.24 -1.21
C THR A 43 -19.73 0.93 -2.19
N LEU A 44 -20.17 2.04 -2.81
CA LEU A 44 -19.34 2.83 -3.73
C LEU A 44 -18.14 3.46 -3.00
N SER A 45 -18.35 4.04 -1.82
CA SER A 45 -17.27 4.64 -1.03
C SER A 45 -16.21 3.61 -0.61
N VAL A 46 -16.62 2.40 -0.22
CA VAL A 46 -15.69 1.32 0.12
C VAL A 46 -14.89 0.86 -1.10
N ILE A 47 -15.50 0.78 -2.28
CA ILE A 47 -14.79 0.44 -3.53
C ILE A 47 -13.74 1.51 -3.85
N ILE A 48 -14.10 2.79 -3.77
CA ILE A 48 -13.17 3.90 -4.02
C ILE A 48 -12.04 3.91 -2.99
N ALA A 49 -12.36 3.69 -1.71
CA ALA A 49 -11.37 3.60 -0.64
C ALA A 49 -10.40 2.42 -0.82
N ALA A 50 -10.88 1.27 -1.30
CA ALA A 50 -10.05 0.12 -1.63
C ALA A 50 -9.10 0.45 -2.80
N ILE A 51 -9.60 1.08 -3.86
CA ILE A 51 -8.78 1.50 -5.02
C ILE A 51 -7.71 2.51 -4.58
N LEU A 52 -8.06 3.50 -3.77
CA LEU A 52 -7.13 4.49 -3.23
C LEU A 52 -6.08 3.84 -2.30
N SER A 53 -6.48 2.85 -1.50
CA SER A 53 -5.57 2.13 -0.60
C SER A 53 -4.53 1.28 -1.35
N LEU A 54 -4.79 0.87 -2.60
CA LEU A 54 -3.82 0.16 -3.44
C LEU A 54 -2.77 1.10 -4.06
N TYR A 55 -3.00 2.41 -4.09
CA TYR A 55 -2.08 3.39 -4.64
C TYR A 55 -0.71 3.44 -3.91
N PRO A 56 -0.67 3.45 -2.56
CA PRO A 56 0.59 3.34 -1.83
C PRO A 56 1.41 2.11 -2.21
N ILE A 57 0.79 0.98 -2.54
CA ILE A 57 1.51 -0.23 -2.98
C ILE A 57 2.31 0.06 -4.24
N LYS A 58 1.68 0.65 -5.27
CA LYS A 58 2.39 1.02 -6.51
C LYS A 58 3.57 1.95 -6.23
N PHE A 59 3.41 2.90 -5.33
CA PHE A 59 4.46 3.85 -4.96
C PHE A 59 5.61 3.19 -4.19
N THR A 60 5.31 2.45 -3.12
CA THR A 60 6.30 1.81 -2.26
C THR A 60 7.03 0.69 -2.99
N PHE A 61 6.32 -0.18 -3.72
CA PHE A 61 6.96 -1.21 -4.54
C PHE A 61 7.79 -0.61 -5.67
N GLY A 62 7.25 0.38 -6.39
CA GLY A 62 7.98 1.04 -7.48
C GLY A 62 9.29 1.66 -6.99
N SER A 63 9.27 2.37 -5.86
CA SER A 63 10.46 2.98 -5.26
C SER A 63 11.49 1.93 -4.82
N VAL A 64 11.05 0.86 -4.17
CA VAL A 64 11.95 -0.19 -3.65
C VAL A 64 12.54 -1.01 -4.78
N VAL A 65 11.73 -1.42 -5.76
CA VAL A 65 12.19 -2.13 -6.95
C VAL A 65 13.18 -1.27 -7.74
N TYR A 66 12.88 0.02 -7.93
CA TYR A 66 13.81 0.94 -8.59
C TYR A 66 15.13 1.06 -7.83
N LYS A 67 15.10 1.22 -6.50
CA LYS A 67 16.30 1.25 -5.66
C LYS A 67 17.10 -0.04 -5.73
N VAL A 68 16.45 -1.20 -5.71
CA VAL A 68 17.15 -2.49 -5.78
C VAL A 68 17.81 -2.65 -7.15
N ILE A 69 17.10 -2.32 -8.24
CA ILE A 69 17.61 -2.41 -9.61
C ILE A 69 18.76 -1.42 -9.85
N SER A 70 18.61 -0.16 -9.43
CA SER A 70 19.65 0.86 -9.61
C SER A 70 20.93 0.53 -8.85
N ASN A 71 20.83 0.02 -7.62
CA ASN A 71 22.00 -0.45 -6.85
C ASN A 71 22.64 -1.69 -7.48
N LEU A 72 21.85 -2.60 -8.06
CA LEU A 72 22.37 -3.76 -8.78
C LEU A 72 23.20 -3.34 -10.01
N SER A 73 22.71 -2.36 -10.77
CA SER A 73 23.42 -1.82 -11.94
C SER A 73 24.66 -1.01 -11.56
N ALA A 74 24.65 -0.28 -10.44
CA ALA A 74 25.80 0.50 -9.99
C ALA A 74 26.96 -0.34 -9.41
N THR A 75 26.70 -1.61 -9.07
CA THR A 75 27.70 -2.54 -8.52
C THR A 75 28.37 -3.39 -9.63
N ARG A 76 27.93 -3.25 -10.89
CA ARG A 76 28.47 -3.97 -12.06
C ARG A 76 29.42 -3.08 -12.84
#